data_AF-R9ARR8-F1
#
_entry.id   AF-R9ARR8-F1
#
_cell.length_a   1.000
_cell.length_b   1.000
_cell.length_c   1.000
_cell.angle_alpha   90.00
_cell.angle_beta   90.00
_cell.angle_gamma   90.00
#
_symmetry.space_group_name_H-M   'P 1'
#
loop_
_entity.id
_entity.type
_entity.pdbx_description
1 polymer ?
#
loop_
_entity_poly.entity_id
_entity_poly.type
_entity_poly.pdbx_seq_one_letter_code
_entity_poly.pdbx_strand_id
1 'polypeptide(L)'
;MDMDTNNLILFISKFILNGIGDQVLDEEQEDERGFHSQFQPQRGQQRGQRGQAQQEQPQPPVQTQTQHHHPHTQACSSSLNNPSTLQLFQAKSIPSISIHNYLVRILRYCPSTNEVFISLIIYFDRMKLLSSLFTINSYNIHRLIIAGITVSSKFFSDIFYTNSRYAKVGGLPLSELNQLELHFLLLNDFNLVINQSELDSYTKKLLETSID
;
A
#
# COMPACT_ATOMS: atom_id res chain seq x y z
N MET A 1 -0.86 9.50 -22.96
CA MET A 1 -2.23 9.47 -22.42
C MET A 1 -2.12 9.61 -20.93
N ASP A 2 -2.82 10.57 -20.34
CA ASP A 2 -2.93 10.66 -18.89
C ASP A 2 -3.60 9.38 -18.40
N MET A 3 -2.89 8.61 -17.57
CA MET A 3 -3.46 7.42 -16.95
C MET A 3 -4.45 7.88 -15.88
N ASP A 4 -5.72 7.96 -16.25
CA ASP A 4 -6.82 8.09 -15.30
C ASP A 4 -7.11 6.73 -14.63
N THR A 5 -8.01 6.71 -13.66
CA THR A 5 -8.33 5.48 -12.94
C THR A 5 -9.03 4.43 -13.80
N ASN A 6 -9.75 4.83 -14.84
CA ASN A 6 -10.37 3.88 -15.76
C ASN A 6 -9.30 3.14 -16.57
N ASN A 7 -8.29 3.85 -17.05
CA ASN A 7 -7.13 3.26 -17.68
C ASN A 7 -6.34 2.36 -16.72
N LEU A 8 -6.24 2.73 -15.44
CA LEU A 8 -5.63 1.88 -14.42
C LEU A 8 -6.45 0.61 -14.12
N ILE A 9 -7.77 0.72 -14.04
CA ILE A 9 -8.70 -0.42 -13.86
C ILE A 9 -8.59 -1.38 -15.04
N LEU A 10 -8.67 -0.87 -16.28
CA LEU A 10 -8.45 -1.64 -17.51
C LEU A 10 -7.07 -2.31 -17.51
N PHE A 11 -6.06 -1.57 -17.07
CA PHE A 11 -4.69 -2.05 -17.02
C PHE A 11 -4.52 -3.18 -16.00
N ILE A 12 -5.00 -3.01 -14.77
CA ILE A 12 -4.97 -4.03 -13.71
C ILE A 12 -5.83 -5.24 -14.10
N SER A 13 -7.00 -5.02 -14.70
CA SER A 13 -7.86 -6.10 -15.19
C SER A 13 -7.13 -6.97 -16.22
N LYS A 14 -6.54 -6.36 -17.25
CA LYS A 14 -5.71 -7.08 -18.24
C LYS A 14 -4.48 -7.71 -17.59
N PHE A 15 -3.89 -7.07 -16.59
CA PHE A 15 -2.71 -7.58 -15.90
C PHE A 15 -3.01 -8.86 -15.10
N ILE A 16 -4.09 -8.87 -14.33
CA ILE A 16 -4.55 -10.02 -13.54
C ILE A 16 -5.04 -11.15 -14.46
N LEU A 17 -5.88 -10.83 -15.45
CA LEU A 17 -6.52 -11.83 -16.31
C LEU A 17 -5.61 -12.48 -17.34
N ASN A 18 -4.53 -11.80 -17.76
CA ASN A 18 -3.50 -12.43 -18.60
C ASN A 18 -2.65 -13.44 -17.82
N GLY A 19 -2.96 -13.73 -16.54
CA GLY A 19 -2.29 -14.75 -15.74
C GLY A 19 -0.85 -14.39 -15.39
N ILE A 20 -0.40 -13.16 -15.63
CA ILE A 20 0.97 -12.72 -15.32
C ILE A 20 1.19 -12.74 -13.81
N GLY A 21 0.15 -12.50 -13.02
CA GLY A 21 0.20 -12.67 -11.56
C GLY A 21 0.51 -14.11 -11.14
N ASP A 22 -0.18 -15.09 -11.74
CA ASP A 22 -0.05 -16.52 -11.39
C ASP A 22 1.21 -17.17 -12.01
N GLN A 23 1.57 -16.83 -13.25
CA GLN A 23 2.76 -17.39 -13.91
C GLN A 23 4.07 -16.95 -13.26
N VAL A 24 4.11 -15.76 -12.63
CA VAL A 24 5.28 -15.28 -11.90
C VAL A 24 5.41 -15.94 -10.53
N LEU A 25 4.32 -16.47 -9.96
CA LEU A 25 4.35 -17.26 -8.72
C LEU A 25 4.87 -18.68 -8.95
N ASP A 26 4.68 -19.24 -10.14
CA ASP A 26 5.13 -20.61 -10.47
C ASP A 26 6.64 -20.70 -10.83
N GLU A 27 7.30 -19.60 -11.19
CA GLU A 27 8.76 -19.53 -11.46
C GLU A 27 9.62 -19.49 -10.17
N GLU A 28 9.08 -19.94 -9.03
CA GLU A 28 9.63 -19.78 -7.67
C GLU A 28 10.89 -20.61 -7.31
N GLN A 29 11.57 -21.31 -8.23
CA GLN A 29 12.64 -22.25 -7.82
C GLN A 29 14.02 -22.10 -8.48
N GLU A 30 14.22 -21.31 -9.54
CA GLU A 30 15.52 -21.34 -10.25
C GLU A 30 16.40 -20.08 -10.13
N ASP A 31 15.85 -18.89 -9.90
CA ASP A 31 16.64 -17.63 -9.96
C ASP A 31 17.10 -17.09 -8.58
N GLU A 32 17.10 -17.97 -7.56
CA GLU A 32 17.40 -17.66 -6.16
C GLU A 32 18.88 -17.39 -5.85
N ARG A 33 19.81 -17.45 -6.82
CA ARG A 33 21.26 -17.41 -6.51
C ARG A 33 21.92 -16.03 -6.58
N GLY A 34 21.26 -15.00 -7.09
CA GLY A 34 21.87 -13.68 -7.30
C GLY A 34 21.64 -12.64 -6.21
N PHE A 35 20.58 -12.76 -5.39
CA PHE A 35 20.12 -11.67 -4.50
C PHE A 35 19.86 -12.11 -3.05
N HIS A 36 20.02 -13.40 -2.75
CA HIS A 36 19.55 -14.02 -1.49
C HIS A 36 20.41 -13.72 -0.26
N SER A 37 21.49 -12.93 -0.38
CA SER A 37 22.36 -12.65 0.77
C SER A 37 21.91 -11.47 1.63
N GLN A 38 20.75 -10.81 1.39
CA GLN A 38 20.49 -9.56 2.11
C GLN A 38 19.08 -9.27 2.64
N PHE A 39 17.96 -9.92 2.25
CA PHE A 39 16.64 -9.52 2.79
C PHE A 39 15.62 -10.67 2.90
N GLN A 40 15.12 -10.94 4.11
CA GLN A 40 14.11 -11.98 4.40
C GLN A 40 12.65 -11.46 4.37
N PRO A 41 11.67 -12.29 3.99
CA PRO A 41 10.24 -12.04 4.20
C PRO A 41 9.89 -11.93 5.68
N GLN A 42 8.90 -11.09 6.02
CA GLN A 42 8.33 -11.02 7.36
C GLN A 42 7.03 -11.83 7.39
N ARG A 43 6.89 -12.75 8.36
CA ARG A 43 5.62 -13.45 8.62
C ARG A 43 4.75 -12.60 9.55
N GLY A 44 3.47 -12.47 9.22
CA GLY A 44 2.46 -11.85 10.08
C GLY A 44 2.36 -12.57 11.43
N GLN A 45 2.89 -11.96 12.50
CA GLN A 45 2.60 -12.39 13.87
C GLN A 45 1.32 -11.72 14.34
N GLN A 46 0.21 -12.47 14.36
CA GLN A 46 -0.91 -12.13 15.22
C GLN A 46 -0.52 -12.26 16.70
N ARG A 47 -1.08 -11.31 17.47
CA ARG A 47 -0.99 -11.10 18.92
C ARG A 47 -0.95 -12.39 19.75
N GLY A 48 0.06 -12.49 20.61
CA GLY A 48 0.11 -13.49 21.67
C GLY A 48 1.11 -13.11 22.77
N GLN A 49 0.56 -12.75 23.92
CA GLN A 49 1.19 -12.79 25.25
C GLN A 49 2.35 -11.81 25.56
N ARG A 50 2.02 -10.79 26.37
CA ARG A 50 2.87 -10.42 27.52
C ARG A 50 1.98 -10.11 28.73
N GLY A 51 1.51 -11.17 29.39
CA GLY A 51 1.35 -11.14 30.83
C GLY A 51 2.70 -11.46 31.46
N GLN A 52 3.37 -10.46 32.03
CA GLN A 52 4.36 -10.64 33.09
C GLN A 52 4.22 -9.46 34.05
N ALA A 53 3.71 -9.77 35.24
CA ALA A 53 3.67 -8.87 36.37
C ALA A 53 5.11 -8.55 36.81
N GLN A 54 5.47 -7.27 36.82
CA GLN A 54 6.63 -6.76 37.54
C GLN A 54 6.13 -6.00 38.77
N GLN A 55 6.70 -6.36 39.93
CA GLN A 55 6.40 -5.80 41.25
C GLN A 55 6.67 -4.29 41.28
N GLU A 56 5.66 -3.51 41.66
CA GLU A 56 5.75 -2.06 41.92
C GLU A 56 6.60 -1.76 43.18
N GLN A 57 7.56 -0.85 43.05
CA GLN A 57 8.14 -0.12 44.17
C GLN A 57 7.40 1.22 44.33
N PRO A 58 7.13 1.70 45.57
CA PRO A 58 6.30 2.89 45.78
C PRO A 58 7.10 4.18 45.57
N GLN A 59 6.63 5.04 44.65
CA GLN A 59 7.11 6.42 44.48
C GLN A 59 6.18 7.43 45.18
N PRO A 60 6.72 8.56 45.71
CA PRO A 60 5.98 9.54 46.51
C PRO A 60 4.96 10.37 45.70
N PRO A 61 3.96 11.00 46.36
CA PRO A 61 2.77 11.55 45.71
C PRO A 61 3.07 12.84 44.94
N VAL A 62 2.86 12.81 43.62
CA VAL A 62 2.83 14.02 42.76
C VAL A 62 1.39 14.45 42.56
N GLN A 63 1.15 15.73 42.81
CA GLN A 63 -0.16 16.37 42.93
C GLN A 63 -0.97 16.35 41.62
N THR A 64 -2.25 16.03 41.76
CA THR A 64 -3.29 15.99 40.73
C THR A 64 -3.51 17.37 40.09
N GLN A 65 -3.38 17.46 38.77
CA GLN A 65 -4.08 18.46 37.96
C GLN A 65 -4.96 17.75 36.94
N THR A 66 -6.27 17.82 37.18
CA THR A 66 -7.33 17.31 36.34
C THR A 66 -7.48 18.20 35.11
N GLN A 67 -7.15 17.71 33.90
CA GLN A 67 -7.60 18.34 32.66
C GLN A 67 -8.05 17.31 31.60
N HIS A 68 -9.37 17.28 31.41
CA HIS A 68 -10.16 17.03 30.20
C HIS A 68 -9.82 15.85 29.27
N HIS A 69 -10.73 14.86 29.31
CA HIS A 69 -11.10 14.01 28.18
C HIS A 69 -11.25 14.84 26.90
N HIS A 70 -10.47 14.49 25.86
CA HIS A 70 -10.77 14.83 24.48
C HIS A 70 -11.02 13.52 23.71
N PRO A 71 -12.25 13.25 23.26
CA PRO A 71 -12.44 12.30 22.18
C PRO A 71 -11.95 12.95 20.87
N HIS A 72 -11.64 12.11 19.89
CA HIS A 72 -11.46 12.42 18.46
C HIS A 72 -10.03 12.57 17.93
N THR A 73 -9.57 11.49 17.29
CA THR A 73 -8.63 11.47 16.16
C THR A 73 -9.02 12.57 15.16
N GLN A 74 -8.32 13.72 15.15
CA GLN A 74 -8.52 14.83 14.19
C GLN A 74 -7.24 15.18 13.41
N ALA A 75 -6.18 14.36 13.52
CA ALA A 75 -4.90 14.61 12.84
C ALA A 75 -4.94 14.31 11.32
N CYS A 76 -5.86 13.45 10.88
CA CYS A 76 -5.99 12.97 9.51
C CYS A 76 -6.69 13.98 8.58
N SER A 77 -7.78 14.61 9.03
CA SER A 77 -8.58 15.56 8.22
C SER A 77 -7.79 16.81 7.81
N SER A 78 -6.87 17.28 8.65
CA SER A 78 -5.97 18.40 8.35
C SER A 78 -4.84 18.02 7.39
N SER A 79 -4.42 16.75 7.37
CA SER A 79 -3.37 16.23 6.47
C SER A 79 -3.90 15.89 5.07
N LEU A 80 -5.16 15.44 4.98
CA LEU A 80 -5.85 15.07 3.72
C LEU A 80 -6.03 16.23 2.74
N ASN A 81 -6.20 17.45 3.26
CA ASN A 81 -6.33 18.68 2.47
C ASN A 81 -5.02 19.45 2.34
N ASN A 82 -3.93 18.92 2.89
CA ASN A 82 -2.64 19.58 2.82
C ASN A 82 -1.98 19.26 1.46
N PRO A 83 -1.74 20.24 0.58
CA PRO A 83 -1.12 20.00 -0.72
C PRO A 83 0.26 19.33 -0.61
N SER A 84 0.95 19.48 0.53
CA SER A 84 2.24 18.82 0.78
C SER A 84 2.14 17.28 0.78
N THR A 85 1.01 16.71 1.21
CA THR A 85 0.84 15.24 1.22
C THR A 85 0.68 14.68 -0.19
N LEU A 86 -0.04 15.41 -1.04
CA LEU A 86 -0.21 15.09 -2.46
C LEU A 86 1.08 15.29 -3.26
N GLN A 87 1.86 16.31 -2.91
CA GLN A 87 3.15 16.58 -3.56
C GLN A 87 4.20 15.50 -3.34
N LEU A 88 4.14 14.74 -2.23
CA LEU A 88 5.10 13.66 -1.97
C LEU A 88 5.02 12.52 -3.01
N PHE A 89 3.83 12.26 -3.52
CA PHE A 89 3.63 11.28 -4.60
C PHE A 89 4.07 11.82 -5.96
N GLN A 90 4.28 13.12 -6.11
CA GLN A 90 4.65 13.72 -7.39
C GLN A 90 6.14 13.53 -7.68
N ALA A 91 6.47 12.82 -8.76
CA ALA A 91 7.84 12.72 -9.26
C ALA A 91 8.28 14.03 -9.93
N LYS A 92 9.60 14.30 -9.90
CA LYS A 92 10.21 15.46 -10.60
C LYS A 92 10.08 15.38 -12.12
N SER A 93 9.99 14.15 -12.64
CA SER A 93 9.79 13.83 -14.05
C SER A 93 9.01 12.53 -14.15
N ILE A 94 8.29 12.34 -15.25
CA ILE A 94 7.60 11.07 -15.54
C ILE A 94 8.67 9.96 -15.63
N PRO A 95 8.54 8.86 -14.87
CA PRO A 95 9.45 7.72 -14.99
C PRO A 95 9.44 7.14 -16.41
N SER A 96 10.62 6.78 -16.93
CA SER A 96 10.76 6.21 -18.28
C SER A 96 10.19 4.80 -18.41
N ILE A 97 10.06 4.07 -17.28
CA ILE A 97 9.43 2.77 -17.23
C ILE A 97 7.91 2.90 -17.36
N SER A 98 7.30 2.14 -18.26
CA SER A 98 5.84 2.07 -18.35
C SER A 98 5.25 1.45 -17.08
N ILE A 99 3.99 1.75 -16.79
CA ILE A 99 3.28 1.17 -15.64
C ILE A 99 3.21 -0.36 -15.74
N HIS A 100 3.08 -0.89 -16.95
CA HIS A 100 3.13 -2.32 -17.20
C HIS A 100 4.45 -2.95 -16.75
N ASN A 101 5.55 -2.45 -17.28
CA ASN A 101 6.87 -2.97 -16.94
C ASN A 101 7.18 -2.75 -15.45
N TYR A 102 6.63 -1.70 -14.84
CA TYR A 102 6.77 -1.44 -13.41
C TYR A 102 6.02 -2.48 -12.57
N LEU A 103 4.76 -2.82 -12.89
CA LEU A 103 4.01 -3.87 -12.19
C LEU A 103 4.64 -5.25 -12.39
N VAL A 104 5.04 -5.61 -13.62
CA VAL A 104 5.76 -6.87 -13.88
C VAL A 104 7.02 -6.97 -13.03
N ARG A 105 7.80 -5.88 -12.97
CA ARG A 105 9.00 -5.81 -12.13
C ARG A 105 8.67 -5.98 -10.65
N ILE A 106 7.60 -5.33 -10.16
CA ILE A 106 7.19 -5.45 -8.76
C ILE A 106 6.87 -6.91 -8.44
N LEU A 107 6.03 -7.55 -9.24
CA LEU A 107 5.61 -8.92 -8.97
C LEU A 107 6.72 -9.95 -9.11
N ARG A 108 7.68 -9.74 -10.01
CA ARG A 108 8.87 -10.60 -10.11
C ARG A 108 9.68 -10.67 -8.81
N TYR A 109 9.76 -9.58 -8.05
CA TYR A 109 10.65 -9.49 -6.88
C TYR A 109 9.91 -9.39 -5.53
N CYS A 110 8.66 -8.96 -5.56
CA CYS A 110 7.70 -8.92 -4.46
C CYS A 110 6.36 -9.47 -4.94
N PRO A 111 6.23 -10.80 -5.09
CA PRO A 111 4.96 -11.41 -5.47
C PRO A 111 3.83 -11.04 -4.49
N SER A 112 2.64 -10.85 -5.03
CA SER A 112 1.44 -10.39 -4.31
C SER A 112 0.21 -11.08 -4.88
N THR A 113 -0.80 -11.30 -4.04
CA THR A 113 -2.08 -11.91 -4.46
C THR A 113 -2.94 -10.93 -5.27
N ASN A 114 -3.91 -11.45 -6.02
CA ASN A 114 -4.86 -10.63 -6.77
C ASN A 114 -5.65 -9.65 -5.85
N GLU A 115 -5.90 -10.04 -4.60
CA GLU A 115 -6.56 -9.20 -3.60
C GLU A 115 -5.82 -7.88 -3.36
N VAL A 116 -4.47 -7.88 -3.41
CA VAL A 116 -3.63 -6.68 -3.25
C VAL A 116 -3.87 -5.67 -4.39
N PHE A 117 -4.17 -6.14 -5.59
CA PHE A 117 -4.44 -5.27 -6.74
C PHE A 117 -5.88 -4.74 -6.73
N ILE A 118 -6.83 -5.57 -6.31
CA ILE A 118 -8.23 -5.14 -6.15
C ILE A 118 -8.31 -4.10 -5.02
N SER A 119 -7.61 -4.31 -3.90
CA SER A 119 -7.56 -3.34 -2.81
C SER A 119 -6.92 -2.03 -3.23
N LEU A 120 -5.89 -2.06 -4.09
CA LEU A 120 -5.26 -0.86 -4.64
C LEU A 120 -6.28 0.04 -5.36
N ILE A 121 -7.17 -0.55 -6.17
CA ILE A 121 -8.22 0.19 -6.88
C ILE A 121 -9.21 0.80 -5.89
N ILE A 122 -9.66 0.01 -4.91
CA ILE A 122 -10.58 0.45 -3.86
C ILE A 122 -9.98 1.64 -3.09
N TYR A 123 -8.72 1.56 -2.71
CA TYR A 123 -8.03 2.63 -2.01
C TYR A 123 -7.91 3.90 -2.86
N PHE A 124 -7.62 3.79 -4.15
CA PHE A 124 -7.62 4.96 -5.03
C PHE A 124 -8.99 5.62 -5.17
N ASP A 125 -10.07 4.84 -5.21
CA ASP A 125 -11.41 5.40 -5.23
C ASP A 125 -11.78 6.07 -3.90
N ARG A 126 -11.41 5.47 -2.75
CA ARG A 126 -11.56 6.09 -1.43
C ARG A 126 -10.81 7.43 -1.34
N MET A 127 -9.56 7.49 -1.80
CA MET A 127 -8.77 8.73 -1.79
C MET A 127 -9.43 9.88 -2.57
N LYS A 128 -10.01 9.60 -3.74
CA LYS A 128 -10.73 10.61 -4.53
C LYS A 128 -11.97 11.13 -3.83
N LEU A 129 -12.68 10.25 -3.11
CA LEU A 129 -13.86 10.63 -2.35
C LEU A 129 -13.50 11.50 -1.14
N LEU A 130 -12.32 11.28 -0.55
CA LEU A 130 -11.84 12.01 0.62
C LEU A 130 -11.17 13.35 0.26
N SER A 131 -10.54 13.48 -0.91
CA SER A 131 -9.82 14.69 -1.31
C SER A 131 -10.11 15.05 -2.77
N SER A 132 -10.79 16.17 -2.98
CA SER A 132 -11.05 16.72 -4.32
C SER A 132 -9.78 17.18 -5.04
N LEU A 133 -8.68 17.37 -4.30
CA LEU A 133 -7.37 17.73 -4.84
C LEU A 133 -6.59 16.51 -5.35
N PHE A 134 -7.00 15.29 -4.97
CA PHE A 134 -6.32 14.07 -5.39
C PHE A 134 -6.66 13.74 -6.85
N THR A 135 -5.67 13.90 -7.73
CA THR A 135 -5.76 13.49 -9.14
C THR A 135 -4.63 12.53 -9.46
N ILE A 136 -4.97 11.36 -10.01
CA ILE A 136 -3.99 10.40 -10.52
C ILE A 136 -3.53 10.87 -11.90
N ASN A 137 -2.22 10.91 -12.11
CA ASN A 137 -1.60 11.29 -13.38
C ASN A 137 -0.23 10.59 -13.55
N SER A 138 0.39 10.79 -14.71
CA SER A 138 1.66 10.15 -15.08
C SER A 138 2.86 10.52 -14.19
N TYR A 139 2.79 11.59 -13.40
CA TYR A 139 3.86 12.00 -12.48
C TYR A 139 3.76 11.34 -11.11
N ASN A 140 2.57 10.89 -10.68
CA ASN A 140 2.37 10.34 -9.35
C ASN A 140 2.04 8.85 -9.31
N ILE A 141 1.53 8.29 -10.40
CA ILE A 141 0.98 6.93 -10.40
C ILE A 141 2.01 5.85 -10.01
N HIS A 142 3.27 5.92 -10.42
CA HIS A 142 4.27 4.92 -10.03
C HIS A 142 4.50 4.88 -8.52
N ARG A 143 4.57 6.07 -7.90
CA ARG A 143 4.76 6.23 -6.46
C ARG A 143 3.54 5.78 -5.67
N LEU A 144 2.35 6.09 -6.20
CA LEU A 144 1.07 5.62 -5.65
C LEU A 144 0.95 4.08 -5.70
N ILE A 145 1.34 3.47 -6.82
CA ILE A 145 1.32 2.01 -6.99
C ILE A 145 2.23 1.32 -5.99
N ILE A 146 3.50 1.69 -5.90
CA ILE A 146 4.44 0.99 -5.00
C ILE A 146 4.06 1.18 -3.53
N ALA A 147 3.58 2.36 -3.13
CA ALA A 147 3.09 2.61 -1.79
C ALA A 147 1.84 1.77 -1.49
N GLY A 148 0.88 1.75 -2.41
CA GLY A 148 -0.37 1.03 -2.24
C GLY A 148 -0.18 -0.50 -2.23
N ILE A 149 0.71 -1.05 -3.05
CA ILE A 149 1.07 -2.48 -3.01
C ILE A 149 1.76 -2.82 -1.69
N THR A 150 2.67 -1.97 -1.21
CA THR A 150 3.36 -2.17 0.08
C THR A 150 2.34 -2.23 1.24
N VAL A 151 1.44 -1.25 1.32
CA VAL A 151 0.39 -1.19 2.34
C VAL A 151 -0.56 -2.38 2.23
N SER A 152 -1.08 -2.64 1.03
CA SER A 152 -2.06 -3.70 0.79
C SER A 152 -1.49 -5.08 1.09
N SER A 153 -0.25 -5.37 0.66
CA SER A 153 0.41 -6.66 0.93
C SER A 153 0.61 -6.88 2.42
N LYS A 154 1.04 -5.86 3.17
CA LYS A 154 1.18 -5.96 4.63
C LYS A 154 -0.15 -6.16 5.36
N PHE A 155 -1.25 -5.70 4.76
CA PHE A 155 -2.57 -5.78 5.38
C PHE A 155 -3.29 -7.10 5.08
N PHE A 156 -3.24 -7.57 3.83
CA PHE A 156 -3.97 -8.75 3.38
C PHE A 156 -3.13 -10.03 3.35
N SER A 157 -1.82 -9.95 3.20
CA SER A 157 -0.97 -11.13 3.00
C SER A 157 -0.29 -11.56 4.31
N ASP A 158 -0.35 -12.86 4.62
CA ASP A 158 0.36 -13.45 5.77
C ASP A 158 1.88 -13.40 5.60
N ILE A 159 2.34 -13.38 4.35
CA ILE A 159 3.73 -13.25 3.94
C ILE A 159 3.86 -11.93 3.18
N PHE A 160 4.71 -11.05 3.68
CA PHE A 160 4.99 -9.77 3.04
C PHE A 160 6.48 -9.43 3.14
N TYR A 161 6.91 -8.47 2.34
CA TYR A 161 8.31 -8.07 2.26
C TYR A 161 8.61 -6.80 3.06
N THR A 162 9.89 -6.62 3.41
CA THR A 162 10.33 -5.39 4.08
C THR A 162 10.24 -4.18 3.16
N ASN A 163 10.08 -2.98 3.72
CA ASN A 163 10.14 -1.74 2.95
C ASN A 163 11.47 -1.58 2.21
N SER A 164 12.57 -2.10 2.77
CA SER A 164 13.86 -2.07 2.06
C SER A 164 13.80 -2.82 0.73
N ARG A 165 13.13 -3.98 0.70
CA ARG A 165 12.92 -4.73 -0.55
C ARG A 165 12.01 -3.96 -1.51
N TYR A 166 10.84 -3.52 -1.06
CA TYR A 166 9.93 -2.74 -1.90
C TYR A 166 10.58 -1.47 -2.45
N ALA A 167 11.42 -0.78 -1.67
CA ALA A 167 12.10 0.44 -2.10
C ALA A 167 13.13 0.16 -3.21
N LYS A 168 13.92 -0.92 -3.06
CA LYS A 168 14.87 -1.36 -4.09
C LYS A 168 14.16 -1.75 -5.39
N VAL A 169 13.07 -2.50 -5.29
CA VAL A 169 12.26 -2.91 -6.44
C VAL A 169 11.63 -1.69 -7.11
N GLY A 170 11.07 -0.77 -6.32
CA GLY A 170 10.44 0.46 -6.78
C GLY A 170 11.40 1.54 -7.30
N GLY A 171 12.71 1.39 -7.08
CA GLY A 171 13.73 2.35 -7.50
C GLY A 171 13.77 3.62 -6.64
N LEU A 172 13.42 3.52 -5.36
CA LEU A 172 13.33 4.63 -4.42
C LEU A 172 14.33 4.45 -3.25
N PRO A 173 14.82 5.55 -2.65
CA PRO A 173 15.40 5.52 -1.31
C PRO A 173 14.41 4.92 -0.30
N LEU A 174 14.91 4.15 0.67
CA LEU A 174 14.08 3.55 1.71
C LEU A 174 13.30 4.60 2.52
N SER A 175 13.95 5.70 2.88
CA SER A 175 13.31 6.80 3.60
C SER A 175 12.12 7.38 2.84
N GLU A 176 12.25 7.49 1.51
CA GLU A 176 11.18 7.96 0.64
C GLU A 176 10.01 6.98 0.62
N LEU A 177 10.27 5.67 0.44
CA LEU A 177 9.17 4.68 0.50
C LEU A 177 8.45 4.69 1.85
N ASN A 178 9.18 4.80 2.96
CA ASN A 178 8.57 4.88 4.29
C ASN A 178 7.63 6.08 4.41
N GLN A 179 8.02 7.24 3.85
CA GLN A 179 7.17 8.42 3.82
C GLN A 179 5.94 8.20 2.93
N LEU A 180 6.11 7.62 1.75
CA LEU A 180 5.00 7.32 0.84
C LEU A 180 4.01 6.34 1.46
N GLU A 181 4.48 5.30 2.15
CA GLU A 181 3.63 4.35 2.87
C GLU A 181 2.75 5.06 3.91
N LEU A 182 3.37 5.86 4.79
CA LEU A 182 2.64 6.62 5.81
C LEU A 182 1.61 7.57 5.19
N HIS A 183 1.98 8.27 4.12
CA HIS A 183 1.06 9.20 3.46
C HIS A 183 -0.06 8.48 2.72
N PHE A 184 0.19 7.29 2.18
CA PHE A 184 -0.85 6.46 1.57
C PHE A 184 -1.90 6.04 2.61
N LEU A 185 -1.45 5.68 3.82
CA LEU A 185 -2.34 5.39 4.95
C LEU A 185 -3.16 6.62 5.35
N LEU A 186 -2.52 7.79 5.46
CA LEU A 186 -3.20 9.05 5.79
C LEU A 186 -4.25 9.42 4.74
N LEU A 187 -3.95 9.24 3.45
CA LEU A 187 -4.88 9.51 2.35
C LEU A 187 -6.09 8.56 2.33
N ASN A 188 -5.98 7.39 2.97
CA ASN A 188 -7.11 6.47 3.21
C ASN A 188 -7.72 6.61 4.61
N ASP A 189 -7.33 7.61 5.40
CA ASP A 189 -7.74 7.77 6.80
C ASP A 189 -7.51 6.49 7.64
N PHE A 190 -6.44 5.75 7.35
CA PHE A 190 -6.14 4.42 7.91
C PHE A 190 -7.27 3.39 7.75
N ASN A 191 -8.29 3.66 6.93
CA ASN A 191 -9.39 2.76 6.63
C ASN A 191 -8.99 1.77 5.53
N LEU A 192 -8.26 0.73 5.94
CA LEU A 192 -7.81 -0.34 5.04
C LEU A 192 -8.75 -1.54 4.98
N VAL A 193 -9.70 -1.65 5.91
CA VAL A 193 -10.65 -2.77 5.93
C VAL A 193 -11.52 -2.71 4.67
N ILE A 194 -11.60 -3.82 3.96
CA ILE A 194 -12.46 -4.01 2.79
C ILE A 194 -13.36 -5.19 3.12
N ASN A 195 -14.68 -4.96 3.04
CA ASN A 195 -15.64 -6.04 3.27
C ASN A 195 -15.70 -6.95 2.05
N GLN A 196 -16.02 -8.24 2.27
CA GLN A 196 -16.11 -9.20 1.16
C GLN A 196 -17.04 -8.74 0.04
N SER A 197 -18.20 -8.18 0.39
CA SER A 197 -19.16 -7.66 -0.60
C SER A 197 -18.59 -6.52 -1.46
N GLU A 198 -17.72 -5.68 -0.88
CA GLU A 198 -17.05 -4.60 -1.62
C GLU A 198 -16.00 -5.19 -2.55
N LEU A 199 -15.17 -6.11 -2.05
CA LEU A 199 -14.16 -6.81 -2.84
C LEU A 199 -14.79 -7.54 -4.03
N ASP A 200 -15.88 -8.28 -3.81
CA ASP A 200 -16.61 -9.01 -4.84
C ASP A 200 -17.18 -8.07 -5.91
N SER A 201 -17.72 -6.92 -5.49
CA SER A 201 -18.25 -5.90 -6.41
C SER A 201 -17.16 -5.34 -7.33
N TYR A 202 -15.98 -5.01 -6.79
CA TYR A 202 -14.86 -4.54 -7.59
C TYR A 202 -14.28 -5.65 -8.49
N THR A 203 -14.22 -6.88 -7.99
CA THR A 203 -13.81 -8.05 -8.78
C THR A 203 -14.74 -8.23 -9.98
N LYS A 204 -16.05 -8.17 -9.76
CA LYS A 204 -17.05 -8.26 -10.82
C LYS A 204 -16.89 -7.13 -11.84
N LYS A 205 -16.73 -5.89 -11.37
CA LYS A 205 -16.49 -4.72 -12.24
C LYS A 205 -15.25 -4.90 -13.11
N LEU A 206 -14.16 -5.45 -12.56
CA LEU A 206 -12.94 -5.74 -13.29
C LEU A 206 -13.13 -6.79 -14.39
N LEU A 207 -13.90 -7.84 -14.10
CA LEU A 207 -14.24 -8.90 -15.06
C LEU A 207 -15.12 -8.36 -16.19
N GLU A 208 -16.16 -7.59 -15.86
CA GLU A 208 -17.05 -6.97 -16.86
C GLU A 208 -16.27 -6.05 -17.81
N THR A 209 -15.36 -5.23 -17.27
CA THR A 209 -14.54 -4.28 -18.04
C THR A 209 -13.49 -4.97 -18.92
N SER A 210 -13.26 -6.29 -18.75
CA SER A 210 -12.25 -7.05 -19.50
C SER A 210 -12.76 -7.67 -20.81
N ILE A 211 -14.08 -7.78 -20.95
CA ILE A 211 -14.75 -8.46 -22.05
C ILE A 211 -15.00 -7.51 -23.24
N ASP A 212 -14.92 -6.19 -23.00
CA ASP A 212 -15.00 -5.12 -24.00
C ASP A 212 -13.62 -4.71 -24.55
#